data_AF-A0A7X9IIQ8-F1
#
_entry.id   AF-A0A7X9IIQ8-F1
#
_cell.length_a   1.000
_cell.length_b   1.000
_cell.length_c   1.000
_cell.angle_alpha   90.00
_cell.angle_beta   90.00
_cell.angle_gamma   90.00
#
_symmetry.space_group_name_H-M   'P 1'
#
loop_
_entity.id
_entity.type
_entity.pdbx_description
1 polymer ?
#
loop_
_entity_poly.entity_id
_entity_poly.type
_entity_poly.pdbx_seq_one_letter_code
_entity_poly.pdbx_strand_id
1 'polypeptide(L)'
;MKLYVPAVLAVFVLAGCVPHWVNPQITDPEEAKRRLALDNSYCRKIEDMFEDRVNIQDRISFDPSPVGRMANYYHNYTADQNRVNLYEKCMQGRGWSRPKP
;
A
#
# COMPACT_ATOMS: atom_id res chain seq x y z
N MET A 1 6.74 -55.34 0.45
CA MET A 1 6.69 -53.91 0.07
C MET A 1 5.69 -53.20 0.96
N LYS A 2 6.14 -52.33 1.86
CA LYS A 2 5.26 -51.44 2.63
C LYS A 2 5.61 -50.02 2.20
N LEU A 3 4.74 -49.41 1.40
CA LEU A 3 4.89 -48.01 0.96
C LEU A 3 4.64 -47.10 2.17
N TYR A 4 5.70 -46.45 2.63
CA TYR A 4 5.58 -45.27 3.47
C TYR A 4 5.34 -44.08 2.55
N VAL A 5 4.12 -43.53 2.58
CA VAL A 5 3.79 -42.23 1.98
C VAL A 5 4.01 -41.21 3.09
N PRO A 6 5.09 -40.40 3.07
CA PRO A 6 5.30 -39.44 4.12
C PRO A 6 4.37 -38.24 3.93
N ALA A 7 3.78 -37.84 5.05
CA ALA A 7 3.02 -36.64 5.26
C ALA A 7 3.78 -35.37 4.81
N VAL A 8 3.44 -34.81 3.65
CA VAL A 8 3.93 -33.48 3.20
C VAL A 8 2.77 -32.58 2.77
N LEU A 9 1.64 -32.64 3.48
CA LEU A 9 0.42 -31.91 3.12
C LEU A 9 -0.15 -31.10 4.30
N ALA A 10 0.72 -30.43 5.06
CA ALA A 10 0.29 -29.70 6.27
C ALA A 10 1.09 -28.43 6.59
N VAL A 11 1.60 -27.68 5.60
CA VAL A 11 2.28 -26.39 5.87
C VAL A 11 1.96 -25.32 4.82
N PHE A 12 0.69 -24.92 4.67
CA PHE A 12 0.33 -23.73 3.88
C PHE A 12 -0.92 -22.98 4.41
N VAL A 13 -1.19 -22.99 5.72
CA VAL A 13 -2.39 -22.31 6.27
C VAL A 13 -2.09 -21.38 7.45
N LEU A 14 -0.91 -20.77 7.48
CA LEU A 14 -0.59 -19.67 8.40
C LEU A 14 -0.03 -18.44 7.67
N ALA A 15 -0.41 -18.24 6.40
CA ALA A 15 -0.30 -16.92 5.80
C ALA A 15 -1.46 -16.09 6.34
N GLY A 16 -1.22 -15.40 7.46
CA GLY A 16 -2.15 -14.40 7.98
C GLY A 16 -2.57 -13.41 6.89
N CYS A 17 -3.73 -12.79 7.08
CA CYS A 17 -4.40 -11.85 6.18
C CYS A 17 -3.56 -10.62 5.81
N VAL A 18 -2.42 -10.81 5.15
CA VAL A 18 -1.63 -9.76 4.55
C VAL A 18 -2.13 -9.61 3.12
N PRO A 19 -2.53 -8.40 2.69
CA PRO A 19 -2.92 -8.18 1.31
C PRO A 19 -1.81 -8.72 0.40
N HIS A 20 -2.16 -9.69 -0.44
CA HIS A 20 -1.18 -10.47 -1.19
C HIS A 20 -0.57 -9.58 -2.29
N TRP A 21 0.63 -9.09 -2.07
CA TRP A 21 1.41 -8.44 -3.13
C TRP A 21 2.11 -9.51 -3.96
N VAL A 22 2.09 -9.37 -5.28
CA VAL A 22 2.72 -10.28 -6.23
C VAL A 22 3.59 -9.48 -7.19
N ASN A 23 4.82 -9.93 -7.42
CA ASN A 23 5.72 -9.35 -8.41
C ASN A 23 6.13 -10.43 -9.44
N PRO A 24 5.60 -10.39 -10.67
CA PRO A 24 5.82 -11.43 -11.67
C PRO A 24 7.27 -11.47 -12.21
N GLN A 25 8.10 -10.47 -11.88
CA GLN A 25 9.49 -10.42 -12.30
C GLN A 25 10.45 -11.18 -11.35
N ILE A 26 9.95 -11.67 -10.20
CA ILE A 26 10.76 -12.38 -9.20
C ILE A 26 10.28 -13.82 -9.12
N THR A 27 11.12 -14.76 -9.56
CA THR A 27 10.77 -16.18 -9.60
C THR A 27 11.10 -16.91 -8.28
N ASP A 28 12.15 -16.48 -7.56
CA ASP A 28 12.51 -17.05 -6.26
C ASP A 28 11.58 -16.54 -5.14
N PRO A 29 10.82 -17.42 -4.45
CA PRO A 29 9.93 -17.04 -3.37
C PRO A 29 10.64 -16.37 -2.19
N GLU A 30 11.88 -16.76 -1.86
CA GLU A 30 12.61 -16.20 -0.73
C GLU A 30 13.16 -14.81 -1.06
N GLU A 31 13.63 -14.61 -2.29
CA GLU A 31 13.94 -13.28 -2.82
C GLU A 31 12.70 -12.38 -2.81
N ALA A 32 11.55 -12.88 -3.29
CA ALA A 32 10.31 -12.12 -3.33
C ALA A 32 9.89 -11.64 -1.92
N LYS A 33 9.95 -12.50 -0.90
CA LYS A 33 9.67 -12.12 0.49
C LYS A 33 10.61 -11.04 1.00
N ARG A 34 11.92 -11.19 0.77
CA ARG A 34 12.93 -10.22 1.21
C ARG A 34 12.70 -8.87 0.56
N ARG A 35 12.45 -8.86 -0.74
CA ARG A 35 12.23 -7.63 -1.52
C ARG A 35 10.92 -6.96 -1.15
N LEU A 36 9.86 -7.73 -0.91
CA LEU A 36 8.58 -7.23 -0.41
C LEU A 36 8.74 -6.52 0.94
N ALA A 37 9.51 -7.09 1.88
CA ALA A 37 9.75 -6.46 3.18
C ALA A 37 10.49 -5.11 3.05
N LEU A 38 11.51 -5.04 2.20
CA LEU A 38 12.27 -3.81 1.93
C LEU A 38 11.38 -2.74 1.28
N ASP A 39 10.66 -3.13 0.23
CA ASP A 39 9.81 -2.22 -0.53
C ASP A 39 8.62 -1.72 0.30
N ASN A 40 8.06 -2.57 1.17
CA ASN A 40 7.06 -2.17 2.14
C ASN A 40 7.59 -1.07 3.07
N SER A 41 8.76 -1.27 3.68
CA SER A 41 9.35 -0.27 4.57
C SER A 41 9.64 1.04 3.83
N TYR A 42 10.16 0.96 2.61
CA TYR A 42 10.43 2.13 1.79
C TYR A 42 9.16 2.90 1.42
N CYS A 43 8.13 2.23 0.90
CA CYS A 43 6.89 2.86 0.49
C CYS A 43 6.09 3.43 1.68
N ARG A 44 6.16 2.80 2.86
CA ARG A 44 5.60 3.37 4.09
C ARG A 44 6.31 4.66 4.51
N LYS A 45 7.65 4.69 4.48
CA LYS A 45 8.40 5.92 4.74
C LYS A 45 8.05 7.06 3.78
N ILE A 46 7.81 6.73 2.50
CA ILE A 46 7.31 7.73 1.53
C ILE A 46 5.94 8.24 1.97
N GLU A 47 4.99 7.36 2.23
CA GLU A 47 3.67 7.73 2.71
C GLU A 47 3.74 8.66 3.93
N ASP A 48 4.52 8.29 4.96
CA ASP A 48 4.73 9.09 6.18
C ASP A 48 5.29 10.49 5.87
N MET A 49 6.34 10.59 5.04
CA MET A 49 6.92 11.89 4.66
C MET A 49 5.93 12.83 3.94
N PHE A 50 4.95 12.28 3.23
CA PHE A 50 3.92 13.06 2.56
C PHE A 50 2.67 13.25 3.44
N GLU A 51 2.46 12.43 4.46
CA GLU A 51 1.48 12.70 5.52
C GLU A 51 1.89 13.90 6.38
N ASP A 52 3.14 13.91 6.85
CA ASP A 52 3.69 14.92 7.75
C ASP A 52 3.83 16.32 7.12
N ARG A 53 4.00 16.39 5.79
CA ARG A 53 4.16 17.68 5.08
C ARG A 53 2.88 18.47 4.90
N VAL A 54 1.72 17.90 5.16
CA VAL A 54 0.47 18.65 4.95
C VAL A 54 0.15 19.42 6.20
N ASN A 55 0.64 20.66 6.20
CA ASN A 55 0.35 21.62 7.24
C ASN A 55 -1.16 21.89 7.28
N ILE A 56 -1.78 21.74 8.44
CA ILE A 56 -3.23 21.97 8.61
C ILE A 56 -3.59 23.40 8.21
N GLN A 57 -2.67 24.35 8.36
CA GLN A 57 -2.84 25.73 7.89
C GLN A 57 -3.03 25.85 6.37
N ASP A 58 -2.48 24.95 5.55
CA ASP A 58 -2.68 24.97 4.09
C ASP A 58 -4.03 24.36 3.68
N ARG A 59 -4.77 23.74 4.61
CA ARG A 59 -6.09 23.11 4.36
C ARG A 59 -7.27 24.04 4.64
N ILE A 60 -7.02 25.22 5.21
CA ILE A 60 -8.04 26.13 5.71
C ILE A 60 -7.85 27.49 5.05
N SER A 61 -8.56 27.77 3.95
CA SER A 61 -8.91 29.16 3.68
C SER A 61 -9.93 29.59 4.74
N PHE A 62 -9.60 30.63 5.50
CA PHE A 62 -10.47 31.21 6.52
C PHE A 62 -11.61 32.06 5.93
N ASP A 63 -12.06 31.79 4.70
CA ASP A 63 -13.28 32.40 4.17
C ASP A 63 -14.51 31.67 4.75
N PRO A 64 -15.24 32.27 5.71
CA PRO A 64 -16.40 31.64 6.31
C PRO A 64 -17.61 31.67 5.38
N SER A 65 -17.54 32.32 4.20
CA SER A 65 -18.63 32.36 3.25
C SER A 65 -19.01 30.95 2.76
N PRO A 66 -20.26 30.73 2.33
CA PRO A 66 -20.66 29.46 1.73
C PRO A 66 -19.78 29.06 0.53
N VAL A 67 -19.32 30.04 -0.25
CA VAL A 67 -18.43 29.83 -1.41
C VAL A 67 -17.04 29.41 -0.96
N GLY A 68 -16.48 30.07 0.05
CA GLY A 68 -15.20 29.72 0.65
C GLY A 68 -15.16 28.30 1.21
N ARG A 69 -16.21 27.90 1.94
CA ARG A 69 -16.34 26.52 2.45
C ARG A 69 -16.41 25.48 1.35
N MET A 70 -17.13 25.77 0.27
CA MET A 70 -17.23 24.87 -0.89
C MET A 70 -15.88 24.74 -1.62
N ALA A 71 -15.17 25.85 -1.85
CA ALA A 71 -13.85 25.83 -2.46
C ALA A 71 -12.83 25.03 -1.64
N ASN A 72 -12.82 25.22 -0.31
CA ASN A 72 -12.00 24.43 0.61
C ASN A 72 -12.32 22.93 0.55
N TYR A 73 -13.60 22.58 0.52
CA TYR A 73 -14.03 21.18 0.40
C TYR A 73 -13.49 20.54 -0.88
N TYR A 74 -13.66 21.18 -2.05
CA TYR A 74 -13.16 20.65 -3.32
C TYR A 74 -11.64 20.57 -3.39
N HIS A 75 -10.94 21.57 -2.84
CA HIS A 75 -9.48 21.57 -2.78
C HIS A 75 -8.97 20.40 -1.92
N ASN A 76 -9.54 20.23 -0.73
CA ASN A 76 -9.19 19.13 0.17
C ASN A 76 -9.58 17.77 -0.42
N TYR A 77 -10.76 17.66 -1.05
CA TYR A 77 -11.18 16.43 -1.73
C TYR A 77 -10.21 16.03 -2.85
N THR A 78 -9.79 16.98 -3.69
CA THR A 78 -8.86 16.70 -4.81
C THR A 78 -7.46 16.35 -4.29
N ALA A 79 -7.00 17.04 -3.25
CA ALA A 79 -5.74 16.73 -2.58
C ALA A 79 -5.79 15.32 -1.94
N ASP A 80 -6.90 14.98 -1.29
CA ASP A 80 -7.10 13.67 -0.67
C ASP A 80 -7.20 12.56 -1.71
N GLN A 81 -7.93 12.75 -2.82
CA GLN A 81 -7.98 11.77 -3.91
C GLN A 81 -6.59 11.49 -4.53
N ASN A 82 -5.72 12.49 -4.60
CA ASN A 82 -4.35 12.29 -5.08
C ASN A 82 -3.44 11.57 -4.06
N ARG A 83 -3.72 11.75 -2.76
CA ARG A 83 -2.96 11.17 -1.63
C ARG A 83 -3.40 9.75 -1.28
N VAL A 84 -4.70 9.46 -1.37
CA VAL A 84 -5.23 8.12 -1.14
C VAL A 84 -4.55 7.21 -2.15
N ASN A 85 -3.70 6.32 -1.64
CA ASN A 85 -2.89 5.32 -2.34
C ASN A 85 -1.47 5.73 -2.75
N LEU A 86 -0.79 6.66 -2.06
CA LEU A 86 0.66 6.88 -2.25
C LEU A 86 1.48 5.59 -2.03
N TYR A 87 1.20 4.86 -0.95
CA TYR A 87 1.82 3.56 -0.70
C TYR A 87 1.56 2.57 -1.85
N GLU A 88 0.32 2.46 -2.32
CA GLU A 88 -0.04 1.51 -3.39
C GLU A 88 0.54 1.92 -4.75
N LYS A 89 0.57 3.21 -5.09
CA LYS A 89 1.28 3.72 -6.28
C LYS A 89 2.78 3.41 -6.20
N CYS A 90 3.39 3.59 -5.03
CA CYS A 90 4.80 3.25 -4.80
C CYS A 90 5.04 1.75 -5.01
N MET A 91 4.21 0.89 -4.42
CA MET A 91 4.31 -0.56 -4.59
C MET A 91 4.15 -0.97 -6.06
N GLN A 92 3.16 -0.42 -6.77
CA GLN A 92 2.93 -0.67 -8.20
C GLN A 92 4.11 -0.23 -9.08
N GLY A 93 4.69 0.95 -8.81
CA GLY A 93 5.88 1.43 -9.53
C GLY A 93 7.12 0.55 -9.33
N ARG A 94 7.13 -0.28 -8.28
CA ARG A 94 8.19 -1.26 -7.98
C ARG A 94 7.88 -2.67 -8.50
N GLY A 95 6.80 -2.81 -9.27
CA GLY A 95 6.39 -4.07 -9.91
C GLY A 95 5.49 -4.95 -9.05
N TRP A 96 5.01 -4.46 -7.90
CA TRP A 96 4.07 -5.18 -7.05
C TRP A 96 2.63 -4.91 -7.48
N SER A 97 1.84 -5.97 -7.60
CA SER A 97 0.41 -5.90 -7.89
C SER A 97 -0.38 -6.62 -6.81
N ARG A 98 -1.58 -6.12 -6.50
CA ARG A 98 -2.56 -6.89 -5.73
C ARG A 98 -3.39 -7.71 -6.70
N PRO A 99 -3.67 -9.00 -6.42
CA PRO A 99 -4.70 -9.70 -7.15
C PRO A 99 -6.01 -8.92 -6.95
N LYS A 100 -6.67 -8.59 -8.06
CA LYS A 100 -8.02 -8.02 -8.00
C LYS A 100 -8.94 -9.04 -7.29
N PRO A 101 -9.86 -8.58 -6.42
CA PRO A 101 -10.86 -9.46 -5.82
C PRO A 101 -11.71 -10.14 -6.90
#